data_AF-A0A017RUY9-F1
#
_entry.id   AF-A0A017RUY9-F1
#
_cell.length_a   1.000
_cell.length_b   1.000
_cell.length_c   1.000
_cell.angle_alpha   90.00
_cell.angle_beta   90.00
_cell.angle_gamma   90.00
#
_symmetry.space_group_name_H-M   'P 1'
#
loop_
_entity.id
_entity.type
_entity.pdbx_description
1 polymer ?
#
loop_
_entity_poly.entity_id
_entity_poly.type
_entity_poly.pdbx_seq_one_letter_code
_entity_poly.pdbx_strand_id
1 'polypeptide(L)'
;MTLDELYDKGCGELDLGKYEQALETFNSILEQNSEYYKALNKIGVLYARQNDLGNAKEYFEMALDINPDYGPSLVNLGNIYKEVGDVELAKRYYEESIKVDVDYYLAYYNMACIYKERGDIEEYIKYIKKYKRLYKRHLDTPDYRKMIYNKRFKKVKNIFTALIVTVLVLIFMYLK
;
A
#
# COMPACT_ATOMS: atom_id res chain seq x y z
N MET A 1 -0.17 15.09 -16.76
CA MET A 1 -0.88 14.20 -15.83
C MET A 1 -1.31 15.03 -14.64
N THR A 2 -2.49 14.79 -14.08
CA THR A 2 -2.89 15.37 -12.79
C THR A 2 -2.06 14.75 -11.65
N LEU A 3 -2.07 15.36 -10.46
CA LEU A 3 -1.41 14.77 -9.28
C LEU A 3 -1.96 13.37 -8.95
N ASP A 4 -3.28 13.17 -9.13
CA ASP A 4 -3.91 11.87 -8.92
C ASP A 4 -3.48 10.84 -9.97
N GLU A 5 -3.33 11.24 -11.23
CA GLU A 5 -2.79 10.36 -12.28
C GLU A 5 -1.32 9.98 -12.02
N LEU A 6 -0.51 10.93 -11.53
CA LEU A 6 0.87 10.67 -11.10
C LEU A 6 0.91 9.72 -9.90
N TYR A 7 0.02 9.92 -8.94
CA TYR A 7 -0.11 9.03 -7.78
C TYR A 7 -0.49 7.61 -8.19
N ASP A 8 -1.46 7.46 -9.10
CA ASP A 8 -1.85 6.16 -9.65
C ASP A 8 -0.70 5.49 -10.43
N LYS A 9 0.08 6.28 -11.18
CA LYS A 9 1.30 5.80 -11.86
C LYS A 9 2.31 5.25 -10.85
N GLY A 10 2.64 6.03 -9.81
CA GLY A 10 3.58 5.64 -8.77
C GLY A 10 3.12 4.39 -8.01
N CYS A 11 1.82 4.29 -7.71
CA CYS A 11 1.24 3.07 -7.13
C CYS A 11 1.40 1.86 -8.06
N GLY A 12 1.19 2.05 -9.37
CA GLY A 12 1.41 1.01 -10.37
C GLY A 12 2.87 0.57 -10.53
N GLU A 13 3.83 1.47 -10.35
CA GLU A 13 5.27 1.16 -10.34
C GLU A 13 5.65 0.35 -9.10
N LEU A 14 5.15 0.76 -7.92
CA LEU A 14 5.33 0.06 -6.66
C LEU A 14 4.74 -1.36 -6.70
N ASP A 15 3.56 -1.53 -7.31
CA ASP A 15 2.93 -2.83 -7.54
C ASP A 15 3.73 -3.77 -8.46
N LEU A 16 4.60 -3.20 -9.31
CA LEU A 16 5.49 -3.91 -10.22
C LEU A 16 6.89 -4.14 -9.61
N GLY A 17 7.13 -3.69 -8.38
CA GLY A 17 8.44 -3.78 -7.74
C GLY A 17 9.47 -2.79 -8.29
N LYS A 18 9.04 -1.76 -9.03
CA LYS A 18 9.91 -0.71 -9.58
C LYS A 18 10.09 0.42 -8.57
N TYR A 19 10.81 0.13 -7.49
CA TYR A 19 10.84 0.99 -6.32
C TYR A 19 11.48 2.35 -6.58
N GLU A 20 12.54 2.39 -7.39
CA GLU A 20 13.25 3.62 -7.76
C GLU A 20 12.35 4.53 -8.61
N GLN A 21 11.68 3.97 -9.62
CA GLN A 21 10.73 4.72 -10.46
C GLN A 21 9.55 5.25 -9.65
N ALA A 22 9.04 4.43 -8.71
CA ALA A 22 7.97 4.85 -7.82
C ALA A 22 8.41 6.03 -6.93
N LEU A 23 9.62 5.96 -6.36
CA LEU A 23 10.18 7.03 -5.54
C LEU A 23 10.33 8.34 -6.33
N GLU A 24 10.89 8.28 -7.54
CA GLU A 24 10.99 9.43 -8.46
C GLU A 24 9.61 10.02 -8.76
N THR A 25 8.63 9.16 -9.09
CA THR A 25 7.25 9.61 -9.36
C THR A 25 6.64 10.29 -8.13
N PHE A 26 6.77 9.73 -6.93
CA PHE A 26 6.22 10.35 -5.71
C PHE A 26 6.95 11.64 -5.35
N ASN A 27 8.27 11.72 -5.52
CA ASN A 27 9.02 12.97 -5.32
C ASN A 27 8.56 14.07 -6.29
N SER A 28 8.31 13.73 -7.56
CA SER A 28 7.78 14.71 -8.53
C SER A 28 6.38 15.24 -8.17
N ILE A 29 5.59 14.47 -7.40
CA ILE A 29 4.30 14.94 -6.85
C ILE A 29 4.58 15.95 -5.75
N LEU A 30 5.54 15.70 -4.87
CA LEU A 30 5.90 16.59 -3.76
C LEU A 30 6.58 17.88 -4.22
N GLU A 31 7.30 17.86 -5.35
CA GLU A 31 7.81 19.06 -6.01
C GLU A 31 6.68 19.99 -6.49
N GLN A 32 5.56 19.41 -6.92
CA GLN A 32 4.38 20.16 -7.38
C GLN A 32 3.46 20.55 -6.21
N ASN A 33 3.36 19.70 -5.20
CA ASN A 33 2.57 19.92 -3.99
C ASN A 33 3.20 19.17 -2.82
N SER A 34 3.95 19.91 -1.99
CA SER A 34 4.62 19.38 -0.80
C SER A 34 3.66 18.83 0.25
N GLU A 35 2.37 19.20 0.20
CA GLU A 35 1.33 18.75 1.12
C GLU A 35 0.55 17.53 0.60
N TYR A 36 1.02 16.84 -0.44
CA TYR A 36 0.35 15.64 -0.95
C TYR A 36 0.62 14.42 -0.04
N TYR A 37 -0.07 14.35 1.10
CA TYR A 37 0.12 13.36 2.16
C TYR A 37 0.07 11.89 1.70
N LYS A 38 -0.71 11.58 0.66
CA LYS A 38 -0.77 10.22 0.10
C LYS A 38 0.58 9.81 -0.50
N ALA A 39 1.31 10.74 -1.14
CA ALA A 39 2.63 10.48 -1.70
C ALA A 39 3.68 10.34 -0.59
N LEU A 40 3.66 11.21 0.43
CA LEU A 40 4.50 11.08 1.63
C LEU A 40 4.35 9.68 2.26
N ASN A 41 3.11 9.22 2.46
CA ASN A 41 2.87 7.87 2.95
C ASN A 41 3.44 6.77 2.02
N LYS A 42 3.38 6.93 0.70
CA LYS A 42 3.96 5.95 -0.22
C LYS A 42 5.48 5.94 -0.18
N ILE A 43 6.11 7.09 0.02
CA ILE A 43 7.56 7.19 0.24
C ILE A 43 7.94 6.49 1.54
N GLY A 44 7.20 6.72 2.64
CA GLY A 44 7.40 6.00 3.89
C GLY A 44 7.30 4.47 3.73
N VAL A 45 6.35 3.98 2.92
CA VAL A 45 6.25 2.55 2.58
C VAL A 45 7.47 2.03 1.83
N LEU A 46 8.08 2.84 0.94
CA LEU A 46 9.29 2.46 0.22
C LEU A 46 10.49 2.34 1.16
N TYR A 47 10.67 3.28 2.10
CA TYR A 47 11.71 3.18 3.13
C TYR A 47 11.50 1.98 4.07
N ALA A 48 10.27 1.73 4.51
CA ALA A 48 9.95 0.59 5.36
C ALA A 48 10.33 -0.75 4.68
N ARG A 49 10.13 -0.85 3.35
CA ARG A 49 10.54 -2.03 2.58
C ARG A 49 12.05 -2.23 2.49
N GLN A 50 12.81 -1.15 2.61
CA GLN A 50 14.28 -1.19 2.68
C GLN A 50 14.78 -1.42 4.12
N ASN A 51 13.87 -1.68 5.06
CA ASN A 51 14.13 -1.80 6.49
C ASN A 51 14.69 -0.50 7.12
N ASP A 52 14.50 0.64 6.44
CA ASP A 52 14.81 1.95 6.97
C ASP A 52 13.60 2.50 7.73
N LEU A 53 13.41 1.99 8.95
CA LEU A 53 12.28 2.33 9.78
C LEU A 53 12.30 3.79 10.27
N GLY A 54 13.48 4.41 10.32
CA GLY A 54 13.65 5.81 10.71
C GLY A 54 13.03 6.75 9.69
N ASN A 55 13.52 6.69 8.44
CA ASN A 55 12.94 7.49 7.35
C ASN A 55 11.46 7.14 7.12
N ALA A 56 11.10 5.85 7.19
CA ALA A 56 9.70 5.44 7.05
C ALA A 56 8.79 6.16 8.05
N LYS A 57 9.19 6.18 9.33
CA LYS A 57 8.46 6.85 10.40
C LYS A 57 8.30 8.33 10.11
N GLU A 58 9.38 9.04 9.78
CA GLU A 58 9.35 10.47 9.49
C GLU A 58 8.34 10.81 8.38
N TYR A 59 8.35 10.06 7.28
CA TYR A 59 7.40 10.29 6.18
C TYR A 59 5.95 9.98 6.55
N PHE A 60 5.70 9.01 7.44
CA PHE A 60 4.36 8.76 7.95
C PHE A 60 3.89 9.87 8.90
N GLU A 61 4.78 10.40 9.74
CA GLU A 61 4.49 11.53 10.62
C GLU A 61 4.21 12.80 9.81
N MET A 62 5.02 13.12 8.79
CA MET A 62 4.74 14.23 7.87
C MET A 62 3.38 14.10 7.17
N ALA A 63 2.99 12.89 6.77
CA ALA A 63 1.66 12.66 6.19
C ALA A 63 0.53 12.94 7.18
N LEU A 64 0.72 12.64 8.46
CA LEU A 64 -0.23 12.90 9.54
C LEU A 64 -0.22 14.36 10.01
N ASP A 65 0.90 15.06 9.90
CA ASP A 65 0.94 16.51 10.16
C ASP A 65 0.04 17.28 9.17
N ILE A 66 -0.05 16.80 7.93
CA ILE A 66 -0.94 17.38 6.91
C ILE A 66 -2.37 16.86 7.04
N ASN A 67 -2.55 15.55 7.26
CA ASN A 67 -3.86 14.94 7.45
C ASN A 67 -3.85 13.98 8.64
N PRO A 68 -4.20 14.45 9.85
CA PRO A 68 -4.17 13.65 11.08
C PRO A 68 -5.07 12.42 11.04
N ASP A 69 -6.10 12.45 10.19
CA ASP A 69 -7.10 11.38 10.08
C ASP A 69 -6.74 10.35 8.98
N TYR A 70 -5.52 10.39 8.45
CA TYR A 70 -5.11 9.46 7.40
C TYR A 70 -4.77 8.06 7.94
N GLY A 71 -5.82 7.23 8.05
CA GLY A 71 -5.76 5.83 8.53
C GLY A 71 -4.58 4.98 8.02
N PRO A 72 -4.22 5.02 6.72
CA PRO A 72 -3.05 4.29 6.22
C PRO A 72 -1.73 4.64 6.92
N SER A 73 -1.47 5.92 7.21
CA SER A 73 -0.24 6.34 7.89
C SER A 73 -0.26 5.97 9.37
N LEU A 74 -1.41 6.05 10.04
CA LEU A 74 -1.59 5.54 11.41
C LEU A 74 -1.27 4.04 11.48
N VAL A 75 -1.82 3.23 10.56
CA VAL A 75 -1.51 1.80 10.50
C VAL A 75 -0.03 1.54 10.20
N ASN A 76 0.59 2.34 9.34
CA ASN A 76 2.01 2.16 9.03
C ASN A 76 2.92 2.51 10.22
N LEU A 77 2.61 3.55 11.00
CA LEU A 77 3.29 3.82 12.27
C LEU A 77 3.08 2.68 13.27
N GLY A 78 1.85 2.17 13.39
CA GLY A 78 1.57 1.01 14.22
C GLY A 78 2.41 -0.22 13.82
N ASN A 79 2.62 -0.44 12.52
CA ASN A 79 3.48 -1.53 12.02
C ASN A 79 4.94 -1.33 12.44
N ILE A 80 5.47 -0.10 12.35
CA ILE A 80 6.83 0.22 12.82
C ILE A 80 6.96 -0.08 14.32
N TYR A 81 6.00 0.38 15.14
CA TYR A 81 6.05 0.15 16.58
C TYR A 81 5.91 -1.34 16.94
N LYS A 82 5.11 -2.10 16.18
CA LYS A 82 5.04 -3.56 16.33
C LYS A 82 6.39 -4.21 16.04
N GLU A 83 7.08 -3.78 14.98
CA GLU A 83 8.37 -4.35 14.56
C GLU A 83 9.47 -4.09 15.59
N VAL A 84 9.52 -2.90 16.18
CA VAL A 84 10.49 -2.56 17.24
C VAL A 84 10.09 -3.08 18.63
N GLY A 85 8.96 -3.79 18.74
CA GLY A 85 8.50 -4.44 19.97
C GLY A 85 7.60 -3.60 20.90
N ASP A 86 7.30 -2.35 20.55
CA ASP A 86 6.32 -1.53 21.29
C ASP A 86 4.89 -1.84 20.85
N VAL A 87 4.42 -3.01 21.30
CA VAL A 87 3.10 -3.54 20.91
C VAL A 87 1.95 -2.69 21.45
N GLU A 88 2.11 -2.03 22.61
CA GLU A 88 1.04 -1.18 23.15
C GLU A 88 0.89 0.12 22.37
N LEU A 89 1.99 0.74 21.94
CA LEU A 89 1.92 1.89 21.05
C LEU A 89 1.39 1.50 19.66
N ALA A 90 1.77 0.33 19.14
CA ALA A 90 1.21 -0.20 17.91
C ALA A 90 -0.33 -0.31 17.98
N LYS A 91 -0.87 -0.87 19.08
CA LYS A 91 -2.32 -0.95 19.29
C LYS A 91 -2.98 0.41 19.28
N ARG A 92 -2.41 1.42 19.95
CA ARG A 92 -2.97 2.79 19.97
C ARG A 92 -3.12 3.36 18.58
N TYR A 93 -2.09 3.25 17.74
CA TYR A 93 -2.17 3.70 16.34
C TYR A 93 -3.22 2.94 15.52
N TYR A 94 -3.38 1.63 15.74
CA TYR A 94 -4.46 0.88 15.10
C TYR A 94 -5.85 1.30 15.59
N GLU A 95 -6.01 1.61 16.88
CA GLU A 95 -7.25 2.14 17.46
C GLU A 95 -7.59 3.51 16.89
N GLU A 96 -6.61 4.40 16.77
CA GLU A 96 -6.76 5.70 16.12
C GLU A 96 -7.17 5.54 14.65
N SER A 97 -6.51 4.64 13.91
CA SER A 97 -6.91 4.35 12.52
C SER A 97 -8.35 3.86 12.43
N ILE A 98 -8.81 3.03 13.37
CA ILE A 98 -10.20 2.54 13.41
C ILE A 98 -11.17 3.66 13.77
N LYS A 99 -10.75 4.61 14.62
CA LYS A 99 -11.57 5.74 15.04
C LYS A 99 -11.82 6.71 13.89
N VAL A 100 -10.79 6.99 13.08
CA VAL A 100 -10.88 7.93 11.95
C VAL A 100 -11.51 7.29 10.71
N ASP A 101 -11.27 5.99 10.47
CA ASP A 101 -11.92 5.22 9.41
C ASP A 101 -12.31 3.82 9.94
N VAL A 102 -13.57 3.71 10.35
CA VAL A 102 -14.16 2.47 10.87
C VAL A 102 -14.18 1.32 9.85
N ASP A 103 -13.99 1.64 8.57
CA ASP A 103 -14.03 0.73 7.44
C ASP A 103 -12.62 0.34 6.95
N TYR A 104 -11.56 0.94 7.51
CA TYR A 104 -10.17 0.62 7.19
C TYR A 104 -9.78 -0.76 7.75
N TYR A 105 -10.02 -1.79 6.92
CA TYR A 105 -9.91 -3.19 7.31
C TYR A 105 -8.51 -3.62 7.78
N LEU A 106 -7.44 -2.95 7.33
CA LEU A 106 -6.06 -3.31 7.68
C LEU A 106 -5.74 -3.08 9.16
N ALA A 107 -6.33 -2.06 9.80
CA ALA A 107 -6.15 -1.83 11.23
C ALA A 107 -6.70 -3.01 12.06
N TYR A 108 -7.86 -3.54 11.67
CA TYR A 108 -8.44 -4.74 12.32
C TYR A 108 -7.61 -6.00 12.07
N TYR A 109 -7.01 -6.14 10.88
CA TYR A 109 -6.10 -7.25 10.60
C TYR A 109 -4.89 -7.22 11.53
N ASN A 110 -4.26 -6.05 11.67
CA ASN A 110 -3.08 -5.91 12.53
C ASN A 110 -3.38 -6.10 14.01
N MET A 111 -4.54 -5.63 14.49
CA MET A 111 -5.04 -5.96 15.83
C MET A 111 -5.21 -7.47 16.02
N ALA A 112 -5.83 -8.15 15.05
CA ALA A 112 -5.97 -9.61 15.10
C ALA A 112 -4.60 -10.31 15.18
N CYS A 113 -3.59 -9.84 14.43
CA CYS A 113 -2.23 -10.39 14.50
C CYS A 113 -1.64 -10.27 15.91
N ILE A 114 -1.80 -9.11 16.57
CA ILE A 114 -1.33 -8.91 17.96
C ILE A 114 -2.01 -9.89 18.93
N TYR A 115 -3.34 -9.99 18.89
CA TYR A 115 -4.06 -10.90 19.80
C TYR A 115 -3.75 -12.37 19.51
N LYS A 116 -3.54 -12.73 18.24
CA LYS A 116 -3.09 -14.07 17.86
C LYS A 116 -1.71 -14.40 18.44
N GLU A 117 -0.75 -13.48 18.35
CA GLU A 117 0.60 -13.65 18.90
C GLU A 117 0.59 -13.78 20.43
N ARG A 118 -0.33 -13.07 21.11
CA ARG A 118 -0.52 -13.17 22.57
C ARG A 118 -1.31 -14.39 23.03
N GLY A 119 -1.93 -15.14 22.12
CA GLY A 119 -2.81 -16.26 22.46
C GLY A 119 -4.19 -15.86 22.98
N ASP A 120 -4.59 -14.59 22.84
CA ASP A 120 -5.93 -14.12 23.19
C ASP A 120 -6.91 -14.47 22.06
N ILE A 121 -7.51 -15.65 22.20
CA ILE A 121 -8.35 -16.23 21.15
C ILE A 121 -9.67 -15.45 20.98
N GLU A 122 -10.23 -14.91 22.06
CA GLU A 122 -11.51 -14.19 22.01
C GLU A 122 -11.38 -12.88 21.24
N GLU A 123 -10.38 -12.06 21.59
CA GLU A 123 -10.12 -10.81 20.88
C GLU A 123 -9.64 -11.08 19.44
N TYR A 124 -8.80 -12.10 19.22
CA TYR A 124 -8.43 -12.52 17.86
C TYR A 124 -9.67 -12.79 17.00
N ILE A 125 -10.62 -13.59 17.50
CA ILE A 125 -11.86 -13.93 16.78
C ILE A 125 -12.69 -12.67 16.48
N LYS A 126 -12.79 -11.75 17.43
CA LYS A 126 -13.51 -10.48 17.27
C LYS A 126 -12.92 -9.63 16.13
N TYR A 127 -11.61 -9.38 16.17
CA TYR A 127 -10.94 -8.54 15.17
C TYR A 127 -10.87 -9.21 13.79
N ILE A 128 -10.57 -10.51 13.71
CA ILE A 128 -10.47 -11.21 12.42
C ILE A 128 -11.84 -11.32 11.72
N LYS A 129 -12.94 -11.47 12.48
CA LYS A 129 -14.31 -11.45 11.91
C LYS A 129 -14.62 -10.09 11.29
N LYS A 130 -14.27 -9.01 11.99
CA LYS A 130 -14.48 -7.64 11.49
C LYS A 130 -13.62 -7.36 10.25
N TYR A 131 -12.34 -7.72 10.27
CA TYR A 131 -11.46 -7.66 9.09
C TYR A 131 -12.07 -8.38 7.88
N LYS A 132 -12.45 -9.65 8.02
CA LYS A 132 -13.00 -10.45 6.90
C LYS A 132 -14.24 -9.82 6.29
N ARG A 133 -15.14 -9.28 7.12
CA ARG A 133 -16.36 -8.59 6.67
C ARG A 133 -16.04 -7.32 5.88
N LEU A 134 -15.17 -6.47 6.42
CA LEU A 134 -14.79 -5.21 5.79
C LEU A 134 -13.98 -5.43 4.52
N TYR A 135 -13.03 -6.37 4.55
CA TYR A 135 -12.24 -6.77 3.38
C TYR A 135 -13.13 -7.29 2.25
N LYS A 136 -14.13 -8.15 2.55
CA LYS A 136 -15.11 -8.59 1.54
C LYS A 136 -15.81 -7.41 0.87
N ARG A 137 -16.28 -6.43 1.66
CA ARG A 137 -16.92 -5.23 1.10
C ARG A 137 -15.93 -4.38 0.28
N HIS A 138 -14.67 -4.28 0.70
CA HIS A 138 -13.63 -3.60 -0.07
C HIS A 138 -13.42 -4.24 -1.45
N LEU A 139 -13.38 -5.58 -1.53
CA LEU A 139 -13.28 -6.31 -2.79
C LEU A 139 -14.45 -6.05 -3.75
N ASP A 140 -15.62 -5.71 -3.21
CA ASP A 140 -16.83 -5.41 -3.98
C ASP A 140 -16.94 -3.97 -4.46
N THR A 141 -16.02 -3.08 -4.06
CA THR A 141 -16.03 -1.67 -4.49
C THR A 141 -15.74 -1.54 -5.99
N PRO A 142 -16.37 -0.57 -6.70
CA PRO A 142 -16.07 -0.30 -8.10
C PRO A 142 -14.59 0.00 -8.35
N ASP A 143 -13.94 0.72 -7.44
CA ASP A 143 -12.52 1.07 -7.53
C ASP A 143 -11.63 -0.17 -7.49
N TYR A 144 -11.88 -1.08 -6.55
CA TYR A 144 -11.13 -2.33 -6.47
C TYR A 144 -11.36 -3.21 -7.71
N ARG A 145 -12.61 -3.28 -8.20
CA ARG A 145 -12.93 -4.00 -9.44
C ARG A 145 -12.21 -3.43 -10.65
N LYS A 146 -12.17 -2.10 -10.77
CA LYS A 146 -11.44 -1.38 -11.83
C LYS A 146 -9.93 -1.62 -11.72
N MET A 147 -9.37 -1.54 -10.52
CA MET A 147 -7.95 -1.83 -10.27
C MET A 147 -7.58 -3.26 -10.69
N ILE A 148 -8.35 -4.26 -10.30
CA ILE A 148 -8.11 -5.67 -10.67
C ILE A 148 -8.28 -5.89 -12.18
N TYR A 149 -9.31 -5.29 -12.79
CA TYR A 149 -9.51 -5.34 -14.24
C TYR A 149 -8.28 -4.77 -14.96
N ASN A 150 -7.81 -3.60 -14.57
CA ASN A 150 -6.63 -2.95 -15.15
C ASN A 150 -5.37 -3.79 -14.96
N LYS A 151 -5.16 -4.38 -13.78
CA LYS A 151 -4.03 -5.25 -13.47
C LYS A 151 -4.02 -6.51 -14.35
N ARG A 152 -5.20 -7.13 -14.53
CA ARG A 152 -5.38 -8.29 -15.44
C ARG A 152 -5.15 -7.89 -16.90
N PHE A 153 -5.75 -6.79 -17.34
CA PHE A 153 -5.59 -6.28 -18.71
C PHE A 153 -4.12 -5.98 -19.03
N LYS A 154 -3.40 -5.30 -18.13
CA LYS A 154 -1.97 -5.01 -18.29
C LYS A 154 -1.13 -6.28 -18.35
N LYS A 155 -1.43 -7.28 -17.52
CA LYS A 155 -0.75 -8.59 -17.56
C LYS A 155 -0.97 -9.30 -18.91
N VAL A 156 -2.21 -9.33 -19.40
CA VAL A 156 -2.54 -9.93 -20.71
C VAL A 156 -1.85 -9.18 -21.85
N LYS A 157 -1.87 -7.84 -21.83
CA LYS A 157 -1.18 -7.00 -22.81
C LYS A 157 0.32 -7.32 -22.86
N ASN A 158 0.98 -7.42 -21.70
CA ASN A 158 2.41 -7.74 -21.62
C ASN A 158 2.74 -9.11 -22.21
N ILE A 159 1.91 -10.13 -21.95
CA ILE A 159 2.07 -11.47 -22.53
C ILE A 159 1.95 -11.41 -24.06
N PHE A 160 0.92 -10.71 -24.55
CA PHE A 160 0.70 -10.58 -26.00
C PHE A 160 1.84 -9.84 -26.70
N THR A 161 2.34 -8.75 -26.12
CA THR A 161 3.51 -8.03 -26.66
C THR A 161 4.76 -8.90 -26.67
N ALA A 162 5.00 -9.70 -25.62
CA ALA A 162 6.14 -10.62 -25.58
C ALA A 162 6.05 -11.68 -26.69
N LEU A 163 4.86 -12.27 -26.91
CA LEU A 163 4.65 -13.24 -27.98
C LEU A 163 4.92 -12.66 -29.37
N ILE A 164 4.43 -11.45 -29.65
CA ILE A 164 4.69 -10.76 -30.93
C ILE A 164 6.21 -10.57 -31.14
N VAL A 165 6.91 -10.07 -30.12
CA VAL A 165 8.36 -9.85 -30.21
C VAL A 165 9.11 -11.17 -30.45
N THR A 166 8.75 -12.25 -29.75
CA THR A 166 9.38 -13.56 -29.94
C THR A 166 9.16 -14.09 -31.36
N VAL A 167 7.94 -13.97 -31.90
CA VAL A 167 7.64 -14.40 -33.28
C VAL A 167 8.44 -13.57 -34.29
N LEU A 168 8.54 -12.25 -34.11
CA LEU A 168 9.33 -11.38 -34.99
C LEU A 168 10.83 -11.74 -34.96
N VAL A 169 11.39 -12.03 -33.78
CA VAL A 169 12.78 -12.47 -33.64
C VAL A 169 13.01 -13.80 -34.35
N LEU A 170 12.10 -14.77 -34.19
CA LEU A 170 12.19 -16.06 -34.88
C LEU A 170 12.13 -15.88 -36.41
N ILE A 171 11.18 -15.10 -36.92
CA ILE A 171 11.09 -14.81 -38.36
C ILE A 171 12.41 -14.22 -38.89
N PHE A 172 13.00 -13.25 -38.18
CA PHE A 172 14.27 -12.65 -38.58
C PHE A 172 15.44 -13.63 -38.55
N MET A 173 15.46 -14.58 -37.60
CA MET A 173 16.47 -15.64 -37.54
C MET A 173 16.37 -16.62 -38.70
N TYR A 174 15.16 -16.97 -39.15
CA TYR A 174 14.95 -17.93 -40.25
C TYR A 174 15.02 -17.30 -41.65
N LEU A 175 15.05 -15.96 -41.76
CA LEU A 175 15.22 -15.22 -43.01
C LEU A 175 16.69 -14.86 -43.32
N LYS A 176 17.64 -15.35 -42.53
CA LYS A 176 19.09 -15.31 -42.79
C LYS A 176 19.60 -16.68 -43.19
#